data_AF-A0A920P6T1-F1
#
_entry.id   AF-A0A920P6T1-F1
#
_cell.length_a   1.000
_cell.length_b   1.000
_cell.length_c   1.000
_cell.angle_alpha   90.00
_cell.angle_beta   90.00
_cell.angle_gamma   90.00
#
_symmetry.space_group_name_H-M   'P 1'
#
loop_
_entity.id
_entity.type
_entity.pdbx_description
1 polymer ?
#
loop_
_entity_poly.entity_id
_entity_poly.type
_entity_poly.pdbx_seq_one_letter_code
_entity_poly.pdbx_strand_id
1 'polypeptide(L)'
;MGPFGQEQTLVDPSTVGMSAEGLAKVDSIIRVALADSAASGAGLRLDVGTLGILGAFGELAYGSGRPGTSTSLWDLASVSKVVGTTTPAMILVGEGPWTSTRWCVVSPWWSSGGRTKK
;
A
#
# COMPACT_ATOMS: atom_id res chain seq x y z
N MET A 1 0.37 4.91 22.18
CA MET A 1 -0.50 4.28 21.16
C MET A 1 -1.18 5.42 20.42
N GLY A 2 -0.57 5.89 19.32
CA GLY A 2 -1.09 7.03 18.55
C GLY A 2 -2.38 6.64 17.80
N PRO A 3 -3.24 7.60 17.46
CA PRO A 3 -4.51 7.29 16.82
C PRO A 3 -4.27 6.77 15.40
N PHE A 4 -4.61 5.50 15.15
CA PHE A 4 -4.74 4.98 13.79
C PHE A 4 -6.05 5.50 13.20
N GLY A 5 -5.96 6.16 12.05
CA GLY A 5 -7.13 6.67 11.31
C GLY A 5 -7.72 7.94 11.91
N GLN A 6 -6.97 9.04 11.91
CA GLN A 6 -7.61 10.36 12.02
C GLN A 6 -8.24 10.71 10.68
N GLU A 7 -9.44 11.29 10.75
CA GLU A 7 -10.14 11.93 9.65
C GLU A 7 -9.19 12.91 8.97
N GLN A 8 -8.66 12.49 7.82
CA GLN A 8 -7.75 13.33 7.06
C GLN A 8 -8.60 14.26 6.22
N THR A 9 -8.58 15.54 6.58
CA THR A 9 -9.25 16.59 5.82
C THR A 9 -8.68 16.62 4.41
N LEU A 10 -9.52 16.32 3.42
CA LEU A 10 -9.17 16.46 2.01
C LEU A 10 -8.95 17.97 1.75
N VAL A 11 -7.73 18.34 1.37
CA VAL A 11 -7.42 19.74 1.02
C VAL A 11 -7.33 19.90 -0.49
N ASP A 12 -7.67 21.09 -0.99
CA ASP A 12 -7.58 21.36 -2.41
C ASP A 12 -6.12 21.21 -2.89
N PRO A 13 -5.85 20.44 -3.96
CA PRO A 13 -4.48 20.13 -4.38
C PRO A 13 -3.63 21.38 -4.69
N SER A 14 -4.26 22.46 -5.15
CA SER A 14 -3.55 23.71 -5.45
C SER A 14 -2.99 24.37 -4.18
N THR A 15 -3.65 24.17 -3.03
CA THR A 15 -3.24 24.74 -1.74
C THR A 15 -2.01 24.06 -1.13
N VAL A 16 -1.70 22.84 -1.58
CA VAL A 16 -0.50 22.08 -1.19
C VAL A 16 0.59 22.07 -2.28
N GLY A 17 0.44 22.93 -3.29
CA GLY A 17 1.42 23.10 -4.36
C GLY A 17 1.44 21.97 -5.40
N MET A 18 0.37 21.16 -5.51
CA MET A 18 0.27 20.19 -6.59
C MET A 18 -0.15 20.89 -7.90
N SER A 19 0.54 20.57 -9.00
CA SER A 19 0.22 21.11 -10.33
C SER A 19 -1.08 20.52 -10.88
N ALA A 20 -2.03 21.36 -11.29
CA ALA A 20 -3.28 20.90 -11.90
C ALA A 20 -3.05 20.09 -13.18
N GLU A 21 -2.08 20.49 -14.00
CA GLU A 21 -1.72 19.82 -15.25
C GLU A 21 -1.17 18.42 -14.99
N GLY A 22 -0.34 18.26 -13.96
CA GLY A 22 0.21 16.96 -13.56
C GLY A 22 -0.89 16.01 -13.08
N LEU A 23 -1.85 16.52 -12.31
CA LEU A 23 -2.99 15.74 -11.82
C LEU A 23 -3.92 15.30 -12.95
N ALA A 24 -4.21 16.21 -13.89
CA ALA A 24 -4.98 15.88 -15.09
C ALA A 24 -4.27 14.80 -15.93
N LYS A 25 -2.94 14.84 -16.02
CA LYS A 25 -2.16 13.82 -16.71
C LYS A 25 -2.24 12.45 -16.02
N VAL A 26 -2.18 12.41 -14.69
CA VAL A 26 -2.35 11.16 -13.92
C VAL A 26 -3.75 10.57 -14.13
N ASP A 27 -4.80 11.38 -14.01
CA ASP A 27 -6.19 10.97 -14.29
C ASP A 27 -6.34 10.40 -15.71
N SER A 28 -5.77 11.08 -16.71
CA SER A 28 -5.79 10.62 -18.10
C SER A 28 -5.12 9.26 -18.28
N ILE A 29 -3.92 9.04 -17.69
CA ILE A 29 -3.21 7.77 -17.77
C ILE A 29 -4.04 6.63 -17.15
N ILE A 30 -4.65 6.87 -15.98
CA ILE A 30 -5.48 5.87 -15.31
C ILE A 30 -6.69 5.52 -16.18
N ARG A 31 -7.38 6.51 -16.75
CA ARG A 31 -8.54 6.27 -17.62
C ARG A 31 -8.17 5.49 -18.87
N VAL A 32 -7.05 5.80 -19.51
CA VAL A 32 -6.55 5.04 -20.67
C VAL A 32 -6.25 3.59 -20.27
N ALA A 33 -5.54 3.37 -19.16
CA ALA A 33 -5.25 2.01 -18.69
C ALA A 33 -6.50 1.18 -18.39
N LEU A 34 -7.55 1.81 -17.84
CA LEU A 34 -8.84 1.15 -17.60
C LEU A 34 -9.59 0.86 -18.91
N ALA A 35 -9.58 1.80 -19.86
CA ALA A 35 -10.20 1.61 -21.17
C ALA A 35 -9.53 0.48 -21.97
N ASP A 36 -8.20 0.38 -21.87
CA ASP A 36 -7.40 -0.70 -22.46
C ASP A 36 -7.50 -2.02 -21.66
N SER A 37 -8.36 -2.07 -20.63
CA SER A 37 -8.57 -3.23 -19.77
C SER A 37 -7.30 -3.73 -19.07
N ALA A 38 -6.29 -2.88 -18.86
CA ALA A 38 -5.05 -3.21 -18.16
C ALA A 38 -5.27 -3.43 -16.64
N ALA A 39 -6.35 -2.86 -16.10
CA ALA A 39 -6.86 -3.12 -14.74
C ALA A 39 -8.39 -2.99 -14.72
N SER A 40 -9.07 -3.60 -13.75
CA SER A 40 -10.52 -3.42 -13.57
C SER A 40 -10.86 -2.10 -12.87
N GLY A 41 -9.98 -1.63 -11.99
CA GLY A 41 -10.14 -0.43 -11.19
C GLY A 41 -8.84 -0.02 -10.52
N ALA A 42 -8.81 1.19 -9.99
CA ALA A 42 -7.64 1.75 -9.32
C ALA A 42 -8.03 2.68 -8.17
N GLY A 43 -7.26 2.62 -7.08
CA GLY A 43 -7.27 3.62 -6.02
C GLY A 43 -5.99 4.46 -6.08
N LEU A 44 -6.11 5.78 -6.02
CA LEU A 44 -4.99 6.71 -6.03
C LEU A 44 -5.03 7.58 -4.78
N ARG A 45 -3.86 7.72 -4.15
CA ARG A 45 -3.67 8.62 -3.03
C ARG A 45 -2.33 9.35 -3.18
N LEU A 46 -2.37 10.69 -3.09
CA LEU A 46 -1.21 11.55 -3.21
C LEU A 46 -1.23 12.61 -2.10
N ASP A 47 -0.12 12.70 -1.38
CA ASP A 47 0.01 13.55 -0.18
C ASP A 47 1.33 14.35 -0.28
N VAL A 48 1.26 15.67 -0.06
CA VAL A 48 2.43 16.57 0.06
C VAL A 48 2.30 17.30 1.39
N GLY A 49 2.76 16.67 2.46
CA GLY A 49 2.63 17.17 3.85
C GLY A 49 1.23 17.04 4.46
N THR A 50 0.17 17.21 3.66
CA THR A 50 -1.25 17.03 4.01
C THR A 50 -1.96 16.23 2.90
N LEU A 51 -3.09 15.58 3.20
CA LEU A 51 -3.86 14.77 2.24
C LEU A 51 -4.39 15.63 1.09
N GLY A 52 -3.77 15.53 -0.09
CA GLY A 52 -4.13 16.35 -1.24
C GLY A 52 -5.20 15.71 -2.13
N ILE A 53 -5.11 14.38 -2.40
CA ILE A 53 -6.04 13.70 -3.32
C ILE A 53 -6.31 12.27 -2.90
N LEU A 54 -7.58 11.91 -3.01
CA LEU A 54 -8.08 10.54 -2.92
C LEU A 54 -9.01 10.27 -4.11
N GLY A 55 -8.53 9.50 -5.08
CA GLY A 55 -9.27 9.11 -6.28
C GLY A 55 -9.57 7.61 -6.29
N ALA A 56 -10.75 7.23 -6.76
CA ALA A 56 -11.10 5.85 -7.03
C ALA A 56 -11.72 5.74 -8.43
N PHE A 57 -11.32 4.72 -9.18
CA PHE A 57 -11.64 4.55 -10.59
C PHE A 57 -12.04 3.10 -10.88
N GLY A 58 -12.93 2.90 -11.85
CA GLY A 58 -13.34 1.58 -12.32
C GLY A 58 -14.04 0.74 -11.25
N GLU A 59 -13.85 -0.57 -11.32
CA GLU A 59 -14.54 -1.57 -10.51
C GLU A 59 -13.59 -2.51 -9.76
N LEU A 60 -14.08 -3.10 -8.67
CA LEU A 60 -13.29 -4.00 -7.81
C LEU A 60 -12.85 -5.29 -8.51
N ALA A 61 -13.62 -5.74 -9.49
CA ALA A 61 -13.26 -6.84 -10.37
C ALA A 61 -13.91 -6.63 -11.74
N TYR A 62 -13.31 -7.21 -12.79
CA TYR A 62 -13.85 -7.12 -14.15
C TYR A 62 -15.29 -7.62 -14.21
N GLY A 63 -16.17 -6.79 -14.77
CA GLY A 63 -17.58 -7.13 -14.96
C GLY A 63 -18.36 -7.30 -13.65
N SER A 64 -17.82 -6.85 -12.52
CA SER A 64 -18.50 -6.99 -11.23
C SER A 64 -19.64 -5.99 -11.05
N GLY A 65 -19.63 -4.88 -11.80
CA GLY A 65 -20.56 -3.76 -11.61
C GLY A 65 -20.32 -3.01 -10.30
N ARG A 66 -19.29 -3.37 -9.53
CA ARG A 66 -19.04 -2.84 -8.18
C ARG A 66 -17.99 -1.74 -8.27
N PRO A 67 -18.37 -0.45 -8.17
CA PRO A 67 -17.43 0.64 -8.30
C PRO A 67 -16.38 0.58 -7.19
N GLY A 68 -15.12 0.82 -7.55
CA GLY A 68 -14.06 1.05 -6.59
C GLY A 68 -14.32 2.33 -5.81
N THR A 69 -14.14 2.28 -4.50
CA THR A 69 -14.22 3.44 -3.60
C THR A 69 -12.89 3.64 -2.90
N SER A 70 -12.71 4.80 -2.28
CA SER A 70 -11.53 5.10 -1.47
C SER A 70 -11.35 4.19 -0.25
N THR A 71 -12.43 3.55 0.20
CA THR A 71 -12.48 2.62 1.34
C THR A 71 -12.53 1.16 0.92
N SER A 72 -12.41 0.90 -0.37
CA SER A 72 -12.42 -0.46 -0.90
C SER A 72 -11.20 -1.25 -0.45
N LEU A 73 -11.43 -2.55 -0.16
CA LEU A 73 -10.37 -3.47 0.23
C LEU A 73 -9.70 -4.06 -1.00
N TRP A 74 -8.37 -4.04 -1.00
CA TRP A 74 -7.53 -4.58 -2.05
C TRP A 74 -6.58 -5.62 -1.44
N ASP A 75 -6.32 -6.70 -2.17
CA ASP A 75 -5.25 -7.62 -1.80
C ASP A 75 -3.90 -6.92 -2.01
N LEU A 76 -3.14 -6.73 -0.94
CA LEU A 76 -1.85 -6.07 -0.95
C LEU A 76 -0.74 -6.97 -1.53
N ALA A 77 -0.96 -8.29 -1.60
CA ALA A 77 0.01 -9.26 -2.08
C ALA A 77 1.42 -8.99 -1.51
N SER A 78 2.37 -8.58 -2.35
CA SER A 78 3.76 -8.34 -1.93
C SER A 78 3.98 -7.03 -1.16
N VAL A 79 3.06 -6.06 -1.21
CA VAL A 79 3.13 -4.86 -0.37
C VAL A 79 3.10 -5.23 1.12
N SER A 80 2.45 -6.35 1.46
CA SER A 80 2.44 -6.94 2.81
C SER A 80 3.83 -7.21 3.38
N LYS A 81 4.85 -7.44 2.55
CA LYS A 81 6.23 -7.64 3.02
C LYS A 81 6.75 -6.38 3.71
N VAL A 82 6.54 -5.23 3.08
CA VAL A 82 7.01 -3.95 3.62
C VAL A 82 6.24 -3.60 4.88
N VAL A 83 4.91 -3.61 4.80
CA VAL A 83 4.05 -3.10 5.88
C VAL A 83 3.91 -4.10 7.03
N GLY A 84 3.70 -5.37 6.71
CA GLY A 84 3.39 -6.43 7.69
C GLY A 84 4.57 -7.27 8.16
N THR A 85 5.74 -7.19 7.52
CA THR A 85 6.92 -7.97 7.92
C THR A 85 8.10 -7.08 8.26
N THR A 86 8.51 -6.19 7.34
CA THR A 86 9.70 -5.36 7.52
C THR A 86 9.51 -4.33 8.62
N THR A 87 8.43 -3.55 8.60
CA THR A 87 8.16 -2.55 9.65
C THR A 87 8.19 -3.14 11.06
N PRO A 88 7.43 -4.20 11.39
CA PRO A 88 7.50 -4.78 12.72
C PRO A 88 8.88 -5.38 13.05
N ALA A 89 9.59 -5.97 12.07
CA ALA A 89 10.95 -6.44 12.28
C ALA A 89 11.92 -5.29 12.64
N MET A 90 11.79 -4.13 11.97
CA MET A 90 12.64 -2.97 12.23
C MET A 90 12.28 -2.25 13.53
N ILE A 91 11.01 -2.25 13.95
CA ILE A 91 10.61 -1.80 15.29
C ILE A 91 11.35 -2.62 16.36
N LEU A 92 11.37 -3.96 16.21
CA LEU A 92 12.09 -4.83 17.13
C LEU A 92 13.62 -4.60 17.11
N VAL A 93 14.20 -4.24 15.96
CA VAL A 93 15.60 -3.80 15.85
C VAL A 93 15.86 -2.48 16.58
N GLY A 94 14.95 -1.52 16.46
CA GLY A 94 15.10 -0.21 17.10
C GLY A 94 14.87 -0.23 18.61
N GLU A 95 13.95 -1.07 19.09
CA GLU A 95 13.51 -1.11 20.50
C GLU A 95 14.28 -2.12 21.37
N GLY A 96 15.02 -3.06 20.77
CA GLY A 96 15.75 -4.10 21.49
C GLY A 96 17.15 -4.36 20.95
N PRO A 97 17.94 -5.28 21.55
CA PRO A 97 19.28 -5.65 21.09
C PRO A 97 19.27 -6.54 19.83
N TRP A 98 18.28 -6.36 18.94
CA TRP A 98 18.07 -7.22 17.78
C TRP A 98 19.17 -6.97 16.74
N THR A 99 20.06 -7.95 16.59
CA THR A 99 21.04 -8.02 15.50
C THR A 99 20.63 -9.12 14.53
N SER A 100 20.94 -8.95 13.24
CA SER A 100 20.57 -9.85 12.13
C SER A 100 20.82 -11.34 12.42
N THR A 101 21.79 -11.66 13.26
CA THR A 101 22.21 -13.01 13.66
C THR A 101 21.18 -13.78 14.52
N ARG A 102 20.08 -13.17 14.97
CA ARG A 102 19.09 -13.80 15.89
C ARG A 102 17.96 -14.58 15.20
N TRP A 103 17.81 -14.51 13.88
CA TRP A 103 16.84 -15.29 13.09
C TRP A 103 16.91 -16.79 13.39
N CYS A 104 18.13 -17.32 13.52
CA CYS A 104 18.35 -18.74 13.77
C CYS A 104 17.81 -19.22 15.13
N VAL A 105 17.57 -18.31 16.08
CA VAL A 105 17.06 -18.58 17.43
C VAL A 105 15.54 -18.63 17.45
N VAL A 106 14.88 -17.79 16.64
CA VAL A 106 13.41 -17.71 16.59
C VAL A 106 12.79 -18.65 15.55
N SER A 107 13.58 -19.17 14.61
CA SER A 107 13.14 -20.20 13.67
C SER A 107 14.16 -21.35 13.57
N PRO A 108 14.24 -22.20 14.61
CA PRO A 108 15.27 -23.25 14.71
C PRO A 108 15.24 -24.27 13.57
N TRP A 109 14.07 -24.52 12.97
CA TRP A 109 13.90 -25.46 11.85
C TRP A 109 14.47 -24.95 10.52
N TRP A 110 14.66 -23.63 10.39
CA TRP A 110 15.34 -23.03 9.24
C TRP A 110 16.86 -23.14 9.38
N SER A 111 17.36 -23.09 10.61
CA SER A 111 18.77 -23.23 10.97
C SER A 111 19.27 -24.68 10.87
N SER A 112 18.39 -25.65 11.12
CA SER A 112 18.76 -27.07 11.20
C SER A 112 18.91 -27.77 9.85
N GLY A 113 18.76 -27.06 8.72
CA GLY A 113 18.93 -27.61 7.38
C GLY A 113 17.98 -28.78 7.14
N GLY A 114 16.74 -28.48 6.75
CA GLY A 114 15.69 -29.48 6.56
C GLY A 114 16.15 -30.72 5.79
N ARG A 115 16.34 -31.84 6.50
CA ARG A 115 16.50 -33.16 5.92
C ARG A 115 15.62 -34.15 6.67
N THR A 116 14.36 -34.19 6.28
CA THR A 116 13.47 -35.34 6.49
C THR A 116 12.61 -35.53 5.25
N LYS A 117 13.21 -36.14 4.23
CA LYS A 117 12.50 -37.10 3.37
C LYS A 117 12.94 -38.49 3.80
N LYS A 118 12.01 -39.28 4.33
CA LYS A 118 12.01 -40.74 4.21
C LYS A 118 10.85 -41.12 3.31
#